data_AF-A0A9W7BZF6-F1
#
_entry.id   AF-A0A9W7BZF6-F1
#
_cell.length_a   1.000
_cell.length_b   1.000
_cell.length_c   1.000
_cell.angle_alpha   90.00
_cell.angle_beta   90.00
_cell.angle_gamma   90.00
#
_symmetry.space_group_name_H-M   'P 1'
#
loop_
_entity.id
_entity.type
_entity.pdbx_description
1 polymer ?
#
loop_
_entity_poly.entity_id
_entity_poly.type
_entity_poly.pdbx_seq_one_letter_code
_entity_poly.pdbx_strand_id
1 'polypeptide(L)'
;MNFFSSVTLIIFLTSTLGLVLQSSSFTFQPLSPPLTSSLTSSNPSLLRPPTALFILGGKPKPKLKEAKWEDVDRTLLKEKAGTTQVGTIPVTFTQGSETRSTMALPGEKISEVASKADQFIKYKCKKGECGTCEVKVDGQWVRSCVTKIPATAESYEVDVRPSMVPKSKAASGFFSAASFVDGFQNNVLGMVGLVTEGAKEDDNFEHRMTEEERIKEIVRRKKEEREMKERRP
;
A
#
# COMPACT_ATOMS: atom_id res chain seq x y z
N MET A 1 -17.98 -35.21 48.80
CA MET A 1 -17.42 -36.54 49.09
C MET A 1 -18.01 -37.54 48.12
N ASN A 2 -17.13 -38.30 47.47
CA ASN A 2 -17.36 -39.55 46.75
C ASN A 2 -17.99 -39.48 45.34
N PHE A 3 -17.59 -40.26 44.35
CA PHE A 3 -16.36 -40.99 43.97
C PHE A 3 -16.80 -41.75 42.69
N PHE A 4 -16.36 -41.35 41.50
CA PHE A 4 -16.48 -42.14 40.25
C PHE A 4 -15.32 -41.67 39.36
N SER A 5 -14.11 -42.19 39.57
CA SER A 5 -13.58 -43.47 39.09
C SER A 5 -13.45 -43.51 37.57
N SER A 6 -12.20 -43.32 37.14
CA SER A 6 -11.57 -43.84 35.92
C SER A 6 -12.10 -45.21 35.52
N VAL A 7 -12.08 -45.49 34.20
CA VAL A 7 -11.65 -46.78 33.62
C VAL A 7 -11.60 -46.70 32.08
N THR A 8 -10.47 -47.20 31.53
CA THR A 8 -10.18 -47.71 30.17
C THR A 8 -10.18 -46.80 28.94
N LEU A 9 -8.97 -46.36 28.56
CA LEU A 9 -8.15 -46.95 27.48
C LEU A 9 -8.87 -47.89 26.50
N ILE A 10 -8.94 -47.53 25.20
CA ILE A 10 -8.74 -48.42 24.06
C ILE A 10 -8.18 -47.60 22.88
N ILE A 11 -7.06 -48.08 22.37
CA ILE A 11 -6.31 -47.68 21.19
C ILE A 11 -7.10 -48.14 19.95
N PHE A 12 -7.35 -47.24 18.99
CA PHE A 12 -7.55 -47.66 17.59
C PHE A 12 -6.71 -46.81 16.65
N LEU A 13 -5.58 -47.43 16.28
CA LEU A 13 -4.76 -47.16 15.11
C LEU A 13 -5.49 -47.71 13.87
N THR A 14 -5.90 -46.86 12.93
CA THR A 14 -6.15 -47.19 11.52
C THR A 14 -6.03 -45.88 10.72
N SER A 15 -4.88 -45.51 10.14
CA SER A 15 -4.36 -45.98 8.84
C SER A 15 -5.44 -46.33 7.83
N THR A 16 -5.80 -45.37 6.97
CA THR A 16 -6.15 -45.65 5.57
C THR A 16 -5.73 -44.47 4.70
N LEU A 17 -4.71 -44.76 3.90
CA LEU A 17 -4.40 -44.15 2.62
C LEU A 17 -5.67 -44.07 1.74
N GLY A 18 -5.92 -42.92 1.15
CA GLY A 18 -7.04 -42.69 0.25
C GLY A 18 -6.74 -41.56 -0.73
N LEU A 19 -5.80 -41.82 -1.64
CA LEU A 19 -5.43 -40.95 -2.75
C LEU A 19 -6.57 -40.95 -3.79
N VAL A 20 -7.23 -39.81 -4.00
CA VAL A 20 -8.07 -39.58 -5.18
C VAL A 20 -7.62 -38.29 -5.84
N LEU A 21 -6.70 -38.40 -6.79
CA LEU A 21 -6.42 -37.36 -7.78
C LEU A 21 -7.57 -37.36 -8.78
N GLN A 22 -8.39 -36.31 -8.75
CA GLN A 22 -9.26 -35.95 -9.88
C GLN A 22 -8.55 -34.89 -10.71
N SER A 23 -8.00 -35.33 -11.85
CA SER A 23 -7.54 -34.49 -12.93
C SER A 23 -8.75 -33.90 -13.66
N SER A 24 -9.08 -32.64 -13.40
CA SER A 24 -9.97 -31.86 -14.27
C SER A 24 -9.12 -31.15 -15.32
N SER A 25 -9.28 -31.57 -16.57
CA SER A 25 -8.73 -30.92 -17.74
C SER A 25 -9.41 -29.56 -17.95
N PHE A 26 -8.79 -28.49 -17.46
CA PHE A 26 -9.20 -27.13 -17.83
C PHE A 26 -8.60 -26.77 -19.19
N THR A 27 -9.46 -26.71 -20.20
CA THR A 27 -9.14 -26.17 -21.52
C THR A 27 -8.98 -24.65 -21.40
N PHE A 28 -7.73 -24.19 -21.43
CA PHE A 28 -7.39 -22.76 -21.48
C PHE A 28 -7.64 -22.25 -22.91
N GLN A 29 -8.58 -21.31 -23.07
CA GLN A 29 -8.71 -20.52 -24.29
C GLN A 29 -7.75 -19.32 -24.21
N PRO A 30 -6.93 -19.05 -25.24
CA PRO A 30 -6.13 -17.83 -25.30
C PRO A 30 -7.00 -16.65 -25.75
N LEU A 31 -7.18 -15.66 -24.87
CA LEU A 31 -7.76 -14.37 -25.22
C LEU A 31 -6.63 -13.41 -25.60
N SER A 32 -6.59 -13.02 -26.87
CA SER A 32 -5.67 -12.05 -27.45
C SER A 32 -5.94 -10.62 -26.96
N PRO A 33 -4.92 -9.73 -26.97
CA PRO A 33 -5.02 -8.37 -26.44
C PRO A 33 -5.50 -7.35 -27.50
N PRO A 34 -6.23 -6.30 -27.11
CA PRO A 34 -6.24 -5.06 -27.88
C PRO A 34 -5.09 -4.15 -27.41
N LEU A 35 -4.18 -3.88 -28.34
CA LEU A 35 -3.29 -2.74 -28.31
C LEU A 35 -4.11 -1.46 -28.21
N THR A 36 -3.70 -0.52 -27.37
CA THR A 36 -4.05 0.89 -27.57
C THR A 36 -2.84 1.75 -27.25
N SER A 37 -2.15 2.11 -28.32
CA SER A 37 -1.11 3.13 -28.38
C SER A 37 -1.77 4.50 -28.26
N SER A 38 -1.30 5.35 -27.36
CA SER A 38 -1.42 6.80 -27.52
C SER A 38 -0.17 7.49 -26.97
N LEU A 39 0.74 7.74 -27.92
CA LEU A 39 1.77 8.76 -27.84
C LEU A 39 1.10 10.12 -28.01
N THR A 40 1.35 11.04 -27.08
CA THR A 40 1.30 12.51 -27.20
C THR A 40 1.59 13.04 -25.79
N SER A 41 2.35 14.09 -25.53
CA SER A 41 3.08 15.05 -26.34
C SER A 41 3.96 15.83 -25.35
N SER A 42 5.19 16.13 -25.76
CA SER A 42 6.00 17.27 -25.35
C SER A 42 5.42 18.28 -24.33
N ASN A 43 6.13 18.52 -23.23
CA ASN A 43 6.72 19.86 -23.03
C ASN A 43 7.84 19.88 -21.98
N PRO A 44 9.02 20.45 -22.32
CA PRO A 44 10.14 20.66 -21.40
C PRO A 44 10.07 22.08 -20.82
N SER A 45 10.28 22.23 -19.52
CA SER A 45 10.65 23.50 -18.87
C SER A 45 11.21 23.12 -17.49
N LEU A 46 12.53 22.91 -17.35
CA LEU A 46 13.47 23.99 -17.05
C LEU A 46 12.83 25.09 -16.21
N LEU A 47 13.13 25.08 -14.91
CA LEU A 47 13.57 26.27 -14.17
C LEU A 47 14.03 25.80 -12.78
N ARG A 48 15.36 25.64 -12.67
CA ARG A 48 16.09 25.71 -11.40
C ARG A 48 15.72 27.02 -10.71
N PRO A 49 15.32 27.04 -9.43
CA PRO A 49 15.38 28.28 -8.68
C PRO A 49 16.84 28.65 -8.42
N PRO A 50 17.25 29.90 -8.68
CA PRO A 50 18.57 30.38 -8.32
C PRO A 50 18.71 30.46 -6.80
N THR A 51 19.87 30.04 -6.31
CA THR A 51 20.44 30.37 -5.00
C THR A 51 20.51 31.89 -4.85
N ALA A 52 19.45 32.48 -4.30
CA ALA A 52 19.44 33.87 -3.89
C ALA A 52 20.10 34.02 -2.51
N LEU A 53 21.34 34.53 -2.58
CA LEU A 53 22.07 35.18 -1.50
C LEU A 53 21.18 36.26 -0.85
N PHE A 54 20.57 35.96 0.30
CA PHE A 54 19.81 36.97 1.06
C PHE A 54 20.71 37.66 2.07
N ILE A 55 21.22 38.81 1.63
CA ILE A 55 21.79 39.87 2.46
C ILE A 55 20.67 40.52 3.28
N LEU A 56 20.95 40.66 4.59
CA LEU A 56 20.51 41.69 5.53
C LEU A 56 19.34 42.59 5.10
N GLY A 57 18.19 42.45 5.77
CA GLY A 57 17.10 43.41 5.66
C GLY A 57 15.84 42.93 6.38
N GLY A 58 15.72 43.27 7.65
CA GLY A 58 14.56 42.94 8.48
C GLY A 58 13.25 43.49 7.90
N LYS A 59 12.22 42.64 7.87
CA LYS A 59 10.82 43.05 7.94
C LYS A 59 10.09 42.16 8.95
N PRO A 60 9.31 42.73 9.89
CA PRO A 60 8.57 41.95 10.88
C PRO A 60 7.50 41.09 10.19
N LYS A 61 7.42 39.83 10.61
CA LYS A 61 6.42 38.85 10.16
C LYS A 61 5.00 39.38 10.40
N PRO A 62 4.07 39.34 9.42
CA PRO A 62 2.66 39.55 9.71
C PRO A 62 2.18 38.40 10.60
N LYS A 63 1.57 38.76 11.74
CA LYS A 63 1.00 37.78 12.68
C LYS A 63 -0.07 36.96 11.96
N LEU A 64 0.18 35.67 11.80
CA LEU A 64 -0.80 34.69 11.38
C LEU A 64 -1.91 34.68 12.45
N LYS A 65 -3.09 35.21 12.12
CA LYS A 65 -4.27 35.10 12.98
C LYS A 65 -4.61 33.61 13.07
N GLU A 66 -4.61 33.09 14.28
CA GLU A 66 -5.01 31.72 14.59
C GLU A 66 -6.42 31.48 14.02
N ALA A 67 -6.51 30.55 13.07
CA ALA A 67 -7.80 30.07 12.60
C ALA A 67 -8.46 29.32 13.76
N LYS A 68 -9.39 30.01 14.40
CA LYS A 68 -10.36 29.47 15.35
C LYS A 68 -11.16 28.39 14.61
N TRP A 69 -10.85 27.13 14.87
CA TRP A 69 -11.67 26.01 14.42
C TRP A 69 -12.98 26.10 15.17
N GLU A 70 -13.99 26.67 14.51
CA GLU A 70 -15.34 26.72 15.02
C GLU A 70 -15.89 25.30 15.10
N ASP A 71 -16.44 24.99 16.26
CA ASP A 71 -17.02 23.72 16.64
C ASP A 71 -18.05 23.25 15.61
N VAL A 72 -17.66 22.29 14.77
CA VAL A 72 -18.59 21.57 13.90
C VAL A 72 -19.44 20.65 14.77
N ASP A 73 -20.49 21.27 15.28
CA ASP A 73 -21.77 20.77 15.75
C ASP A 73 -21.85 19.29 16.19
N ARG A 74 -21.52 19.07 17.46
CA ARG A 74 -21.71 17.81 18.19
C ARG A 74 -23.19 17.35 18.24
N THR A 75 -24.14 18.23 17.88
CA THR A 75 -25.58 17.93 17.92
C THR A 75 -26.03 17.10 16.71
N LEU A 76 -25.48 17.35 15.51
CA LEU A 76 -25.82 16.59 14.29
C LEU A 76 -25.29 15.14 14.30
N LEU A 77 -24.23 14.86 15.07
CA LEU A 77 -23.75 13.50 15.30
C LEU A 77 -24.66 12.70 16.25
N LYS A 78 -25.46 13.39 17.08
CA LYS A 78 -26.31 12.75 18.09
C LYS A 78 -27.67 12.32 17.53
N GLU A 79 -28.13 12.95 16.44
CA GLU A 79 -29.42 12.61 15.82
C GLU A 79 -29.40 11.33 14.96
N LYS A 80 -28.22 10.89 14.49
CA LYS A 80 -28.09 9.57 13.83
C LYS A 80 -28.01 8.38 14.81
N ALA A 81 -28.01 8.65 16.12
CA ALA A 81 -28.04 7.64 17.18
C ALA A 81 -29.47 7.36 17.71
N GLY A 82 -30.50 7.81 16.99
CA GLY A 82 -31.90 7.65 17.34
C GLY A 82 -32.49 6.29 16.94
N THR A 83 -31.97 5.19 17.49
CA THR A 83 -32.80 3.99 17.69
C THR A 83 -32.26 3.27 18.91
N THR A 84 -33.00 3.37 20.01
CA THR A 84 -32.75 2.73 21.29
C THR A 84 -32.57 1.23 21.08
N GLN A 85 -31.34 0.75 21.23
CA GLN A 85 -31.06 -0.69 21.18
C GLN A 85 -30.30 -1.07 22.45
N VAL A 86 -31.11 -1.58 23.38
CA VAL A 86 -30.71 -2.13 24.66
C VAL A 86 -30.17 -3.52 24.38
N GLY A 87 -28.85 -3.63 24.27
CA GLY A 87 -28.16 -4.91 24.09
C GLY A 87 -26.76 -4.69 23.57
N THR A 88 -25.78 -5.22 24.29
CA THR A 88 -24.40 -5.31 23.82
C THR A 88 -24.21 -6.72 23.30
N ILE A 89 -24.09 -6.88 21.98
CA ILE A 89 -23.89 -8.20 21.35
C ILE A 89 -22.38 -8.44 21.18
N PRO A 90 -21.84 -9.56 21.69
CA PRO A 90 -20.46 -9.94 21.42
C PRO A 90 -20.30 -10.39 19.97
N VAL A 91 -19.44 -9.69 19.23
CA VAL A 91 -19.06 -10.01 17.85
C VAL A 91 -17.63 -10.52 17.83
N THR A 92 -17.43 -11.71 17.28
CA THR A 92 -16.11 -12.34 17.15
C THR A 92 -15.72 -12.34 15.67
N PHE A 93 -14.68 -11.61 15.34
CA PHE A 93 -14.05 -11.63 14.02
C PHE A 93 -12.94 -12.68 14.01
N THR A 94 -13.04 -13.64 13.10
CA THR A 94 -11.96 -14.58 12.83
C THR A 94 -11.27 -14.17 11.53
N GLN A 95 -9.94 -14.12 11.55
CA GLN A 95 -9.14 -13.84 10.37
C GLN A 95 -7.95 -14.79 10.36
N GLY A 96 -8.11 -15.93 9.69
CA GLY A 96 -7.08 -16.97 9.66
C GLY A 96 -6.81 -17.52 11.06
N SER A 97 -5.71 -17.10 11.67
CA SER A 97 -5.30 -17.50 13.03
C SER A 97 -5.55 -16.43 14.11
N GLU A 98 -5.93 -15.21 13.73
CA GLU A 98 -6.19 -14.13 14.67
C GLU A 98 -7.70 -14.02 14.94
N THR A 99 -8.05 -13.92 16.22
CA THR A 99 -9.43 -13.72 16.68
C THR A 99 -9.52 -12.39 17.41
N ARG A 100 -10.41 -11.50 16.96
CA ARG A 100 -10.68 -10.21 17.58
C ARG A 100 -12.13 -10.15 18.01
N SER A 101 -12.40 -9.87 19.27
CA SER A 101 -13.75 -9.73 19.78
C SER A 101 -14.07 -8.27 20.10
N THR A 102 -15.28 -7.84 19.77
CA THR A 102 -15.78 -6.51 20.12
C THR A 102 -17.25 -6.55 20.50
N MET A 103 -17.66 -5.50 21.18
CA MET A 103 -19.03 -5.29 21.62
C MET A 103 -19.73 -4.37 20.62
N ALA A 104 -20.84 -4.83 20.05
CA ALA A 104 -21.61 -4.09 19.06
C ALA A 104 -23.03 -3.78 19.57
N LEU A 105 -23.59 -2.67 19.08
CA LEU A 105 -25.01 -2.39 19.22
C LEU A 105 -25.77 -3.08 18.08
N PRO A 106 -26.98 -3.59 18.32
CA PRO A 106 -27.75 -4.12 17.23
C PRO A 106 -28.19 -3.00 16.29
N GLY A 107 -28.44 -3.35 15.03
CA GLY A 107 -28.67 -2.38 13.96
C GLY A 107 -27.41 -1.63 13.49
N GLU A 108 -26.27 -1.75 14.18
CA GLU A 108 -24.99 -1.22 13.72
C GLU A 108 -24.52 -1.96 12.46
N LYS A 109 -23.82 -1.25 11.57
CA LYS A 109 -23.25 -1.85 10.36
C LYS A 109 -22.01 -2.65 10.71
N ILE A 110 -21.86 -3.83 10.08
CA ILE A 110 -20.67 -4.68 10.28
C ILE A 110 -19.38 -3.92 9.95
N SER A 111 -19.41 -3.02 8.97
CA SER A 111 -18.25 -2.18 8.62
C SER A 111 -17.76 -1.27 9.75
N GLU A 112 -18.66 -0.75 10.57
CA GLU A 112 -18.32 0.15 11.68
C GLU A 112 -17.79 -0.67 12.86
N VAL A 113 -18.42 -1.80 13.15
CA VAL A 113 -17.99 -2.75 14.18
C VAL A 113 -16.63 -3.36 13.86
N ALA A 114 -16.38 -3.74 12.61
CA ALA A 114 -15.08 -4.24 12.18
C ALA A 114 -13.98 -3.19 12.37
N SER A 115 -14.29 -1.91 12.13
CA SER A 115 -13.32 -0.82 12.36
C SER A 115 -13.05 -0.60 13.86
N LYS A 116 -14.04 -0.81 14.74
CA LYS A 116 -13.85 -0.81 16.20
C LYS A 116 -13.00 -1.99 16.69
N ALA A 117 -13.01 -3.10 15.96
CA ALA A 117 -12.23 -4.30 16.26
C ALA A 117 -10.82 -4.29 15.68
N ASP A 118 -10.40 -3.18 15.05
CA ASP A 118 -9.19 -3.07 14.24
C ASP A 118 -9.10 -4.15 13.14
N GLN A 119 -10.25 -4.65 12.69
CA GLN A 119 -10.37 -5.70 11.69
C GLN A 119 -10.36 -5.09 10.29
N PHE A 120 -9.27 -5.30 9.55
CA PHE A 120 -9.13 -4.73 8.21
C PHE A 120 -9.99 -5.47 7.17
N ILE A 121 -10.94 -4.75 6.58
CA ILE A 121 -11.78 -5.21 5.46
C ILE A 121 -11.63 -4.20 4.31
N LYS A 122 -11.43 -4.70 3.09
CA LYS A 122 -11.29 -3.85 1.90
C LYS A 122 -12.66 -3.38 1.42
N TYR A 123 -12.80 -2.06 1.27
CA TYR A 123 -14.00 -1.43 0.73
C TYR A 123 -13.67 -0.65 -0.54
N LYS A 124 -14.44 -0.85 -1.62
CA LYS A 124 -14.36 -0.04 -2.85
C LYS A 124 -15.55 0.90 -3.00
N CYS A 125 -16.76 0.35 -3.02
CA CYS A 125 -17.97 1.08 -3.39
C CYS A 125 -18.84 1.55 -2.21
N LYS A 126 -18.77 0.88 -1.04
CA LYS A 126 -19.64 1.10 0.15
C LYS A 126 -21.16 1.08 -0.07
N LYS A 127 -21.62 0.81 -1.31
CA LYS A 127 -23.03 0.69 -1.70
C LYS A 127 -23.52 -0.76 -1.80
N GLY A 128 -22.60 -1.73 -1.70
CA GLY A 128 -22.90 -3.15 -1.84
C GLY A 128 -22.66 -3.71 -3.24
N GLU A 129 -22.72 -2.92 -4.31
CA GLU A 129 -22.63 -3.36 -5.72
C GLU A 129 -21.40 -4.24 -6.06
N CYS A 130 -20.24 -3.92 -5.48
CA CYS A 130 -18.94 -4.40 -5.95
C CYS A 130 -18.47 -5.75 -5.36
N GLY A 131 -19.16 -6.33 -4.37
CA GLY A 131 -18.78 -7.62 -3.75
C GLY A 131 -17.42 -7.66 -3.03
N THR A 132 -16.63 -6.57 -3.02
CA THR A 132 -15.29 -6.57 -2.43
C THR A 132 -15.31 -6.73 -0.90
N CYS A 133 -16.41 -6.32 -0.26
CA CYS A 133 -16.59 -6.30 1.20
C CYS A 133 -17.22 -7.60 1.74
N GLU A 134 -17.15 -8.71 1.01
CA GLU A 134 -17.79 -9.98 1.38
C GLU A 134 -17.09 -10.66 2.56
N VAL A 135 -17.87 -10.93 3.60
CA VAL A 135 -17.48 -11.67 4.80
C VAL A 135 -18.44 -12.83 5.02
N LYS A 136 -18.00 -13.88 5.70
CA LYS A 136 -18.84 -15.03 5.99
C LYS A 136 -19.40 -14.87 7.40
N VAL A 137 -20.72 -14.84 7.52
CA VAL A 137 -21.45 -14.74 8.79
C VAL A 137 -22.30 -16.00 8.88
N ASP A 138 -22.15 -16.78 9.96
CA ASP A 138 -22.94 -17.99 10.22
C ASP A 138 -23.04 -18.94 9.01
N GLY A 139 -21.94 -19.07 8.24
CA GLY A 139 -21.91 -19.89 7.03
C GLY A 139 -22.26 -19.19 5.72
N GLN A 140 -22.86 -18.00 5.76
CA GLN A 140 -23.35 -17.28 4.57
C GLN A 140 -22.46 -16.09 4.19
N TRP A 141 -22.20 -15.93 2.89
CA TRP A 141 -21.45 -14.79 2.36
C TRP A 141 -22.35 -13.56 2.29
N VAL A 142 -22.05 -12.56 3.13
CA VAL A 142 -22.80 -11.31 3.22
C VAL A 142 -21.90 -10.11 2.98
N ARG A 143 -22.50 -9.01 2.51
CA ARG A 143 -21.79 -7.77 2.19
C ARG A 143 -21.70 -6.89 3.44
N SER A 144 -20.56 -6.92 4.13
CA SER A 144 -20.32 -6.18 5.40
C SER A 144 -20.61 -4.67 5.34
N CYS A 145 -20.52 -4.06 4.15
CA CYS A 145 -20.70 -2.63 3.96
C CYS A 145 -22.17 -2.16 4.02
N VAL A 146 -23.14 -3.05 3.84
CA VAL A 146 -24.59 -2.71 3.89
C VAL A 146 -25.34 -3.49 4.96
N THR A 147 -24.89 -4.70 5.29
CA THR A 147 -25.53 -5.57 6.27
C THR A 147 -25.40 -5.00 7.68
N LYS A 148 -26.52 -5.04 8.42
CA LYS A 148 -26.61 -4.64 9.83
C LYS A 148 -26.67 -5.87 10.73
N ILE A 149 -26.22 -5.70 11.97
CA ILE A 149 -26.30 -6.75 12.99
C ILE A 149 -27.77 -6.92 13.43
N PRO A 150 -28.32 -8.14 13.42
CA PRO A 150 -29.68 -8.39 13.89
C PRO A 150 -29.78 -8.25 15.42
N ALA A 151 -30.91 -7.73 15.91
CA ALA A 151 -31.13 -7.55 17.35
C ALA A 151 -31.36 -8.85 18.15
N THR A 152 -31.61 -9.96 17.46
CA THR A 152 -31.99 -11.24 18.07
C THR A 152 -30.81 -12.20 18.26
N ALA A 153 -29.62 -11.87 17.76
CA ALA A 153 -28.45 -12.76 17.88
C ALA A 153 -27.73 -12.58 19.22
N GLU A 154 -27.50 -13.68 19.95
CA GLU A 154 -26.74 -13.68 21.21
C GLU A 154 -25.22 -13.68 20.98
N SER A 155 -24.75 -14.29 19.91
CA SER A 155 -23.36 -14.27 19.45
C SER A 155 -23.31 -14.12 17.93
N TYR A 156 -22.32 -13.37 17.44
CA TYR A 156 -22.18 -13.10 16.01
C TYR A 156 -20.74 -13.40 15.57
N GLU A 157 -20.55 -14.47 14.82
CA GLU A 157 -19.24 -14.87 14.31
C GLU A 157 -19.07 -14.41 12.86
N VAL A 158 -17.96 -13.72 12.59
CA VAL A 158 -17.66 -13.14 11.28
C VAL A 158 -16.29 -13.62 10.81
N ASP A 159 -16.27 -14.51 9.83
CA ASP A 159 -15.03 -14.95 9.19
C ASP A 159 -14.66 -14.02 8.04
N VAL A 160 -13.49 -13.40 8.14
CA VAL A 160 -12.93 -12.54 7.10
C VAL A 160 -12.04 -13.39 6.18
N ARG A 161 -12.16 -13.22 4.86
CA ARG A 161 -11.29 -13.93 3.89
C ARG A 161 -9.82 -13.63 4.17
N PRO A 162 -8.94 -14.65 4.27
CA PRO A 162 -7.51 -14.44 4.51
C PRO A 162 -6.82 -13.72 3.35
N SER A 163 -7.37 -13.77 2.13
CA SER A 163 -6.86 -13.01 0.98
C SER A 163 -7.04 -11.49 1.12
N MET A 164 -7.87 -11.00 2.04
CA MET A 164 -8.10 -9.57 2.22
C MET A 164 -7.02 -8.90 3.08
N VAL A 165 -6.29 -9.66 3.88
CA VAL A 165 -5.18 -9.13 4.69
C VAL A 165 -4.06 -8.75 3.73
N PRO A 166 -3.49 -7.54 3.78
CA PRO A 166 -2.16 -7.36 3.24
C PRO A 166 -1.26 -8.39 3.93
N LYS A 167 -0.56 -9.24 3.17
CA LYS A 167 0.57 -10.02 3.69
C LYS A 167 1.70 -9.04 4.02
N SER A 168 1.48 -8.14 4.97
CA SER A 168 2.55 -7.35 5.52
C SER A 168 3.40 -8.33 6.31
N LYS A 169 4.58 -8.64 5.77
CA LYS A 169 5.71 -8.97 6.63
C LYS A 169 5.68 -7.94 7.75
N ALA A 170 5.60 -8.40 9.00
CA ALA A 170 5.40 -7.57 10.19
C ALA A 170 6.10 -6.23 10.00
N ALA A 171 5.33 -5.16 9.87
CA ALA A 171 5.90 -3.82 9.82
C ALA A 171 6.65 -3.67 11.15
N SER A 172 7.98 -3.70 11.07
CA SER A 172 8.82 -3.53 12.23
C SER A 172 8.45 -2.16 12.79
N GLY A 173 7.88 -2.13 14.00
CA GLY A 173 7.50 -0.88 14.64
C GLY A 173 8.67 0.11 14.56
N PHE A 174 8.38 1.40 14.46
CA PHE A 174 9.36 2.47 14.25
C PHE A 174 10.52 2.52 15.28
N PHE A 175 10.52 1.65 16.29
CA PHE A 175 11.58 1.46 17.30
C PHE A 175 12.04 0.00 17.47
N SER A 176 11.93 -0.82 16.42
CA SER A 176 12.54 -2.15 16.38
C SER A 176 13.98 -2.06 15.90
N ALA A 177 14.90 -2.82 16.48
CA ALA A 177 16.29 -2.91 16.01
C ALA A 177 16.39 -3.24 14.50
N ALA A 178 15.41 -3.98 13.97
CA ALA A 178 15.30 -4.26 12.54
C ALA A 178 15.03 -2.98 11.72
N SER A 179 14.27 -2.02 12.24
CA SER A 179 13.99 -0.73 11.58
C SER A 179 15.22 0.18 11.50
N PHE A 180 16.16 0.06 12.45
CA PHE A 180 17.44 0.78 12.39
C PHE A 180 18.38 0.20 11.33
N VAL A 181 18.42 -1.14 11.18
CA VAL A 181 19.23 -1.79 10.16
C VAL A 181 18.68 -1.53 8.75
N ASP A 182 17.36 -1.62 8.57
CA ASP A 182 16.72 -1.29 7.28
C ASP A 182 16.86 0.20 6.93
N GLY A 183 16.72 1.09 7.91
CA GLY A 183 16.93 2.52 7.72
C GLY A 183 18.38 2.85 7.33
N PHE A 184 19.36 2.15 7.91
CA PHE A 184 20.76 2.32 7.58
C PHE A 184 21.10 1.74 6.19
N GLN A 185 20.59 0.55 5.86
CA GLN A 185 20.80 -0.05 4.55
C GLN A 185 20.23 0.82 3.42
N ASN A 186 19.03 1.38 3.56
CA ASN A 186 18.45 2.21 2.50
C ASN A 186 19.17 3.57 2.32
N ASN A 187 19.68 4.17 3.40
CA ASN A 187 20.41 5.44 3.31
C ASN A 187 21.83 5.22 2.76
N VAL A 188 22.52 4.15 3.18
CA VAL A 188 23.85 3.78 2.68
C VAL A 188 23.80 3.35 1.22
N LEU A 189 22.79 2.58 0.79
CA LEU A 189 22.65 2.17 -0.61
C LEU A 189 22.42 3.37 -1.53
N GLY A 190 21.64 4.37 -1.07
CA GLY A 190 21.46 5.63 -1.80
C GLY A 190 22.76 6.42 -1.95
N MET A 191 23.61 6.40 -0.92
CA MET A 191 24.92 7.06 -0.96
C MET A 191 25.92 6.33 -1.86
N VAL A 192 25.91 5.00 -1.88
CA VAL A 192 26.75 4.20 -2.79
C VAL A 192 26.30 4.36 -4.25
N GLY A 193 24.98 4.49 -4.49
CA GLY A 193 24.42 4.81 -5.80
C GLY A 193 24.93 6.15 -6.34
N LEU A 194 24.95 7.19 -5.51
CA LEU A 194 25.49 8.51 -5.88
C LEU A 194 26.99 8.48 -6.21
N VAL A 195 27.79 7.68 -5.51
CA VAL A 195 29.23 7.53 -5.80
C VAL A 195 29.47 6.76 -7.09
N THR A 196 28.66 5.73 -7.36
CA THR A 196 28.78 4.94 -8.61
C THR A 196 28.25 5.67 -9.84
N GLU A 197 27.22 6.52 -9.69
CA GLU A 197 26.80 7.44 -10.76
C GLU A 197 27.82 8.55 -10.99
N GLY A 198 28.41 9.13 -9.93
CA GLY A 198 29.49 10.10 -10.07
C GLY A 198 30.69 9.57 -10.85
N ALA A 199 31.11 8.33 -10.60
CA ALA A 199 32.21 7.71 -11.34
C ALA A 199 31.90 7.50 -12.83
N LYS A 200 30.63 7.30 -13.23
CA LYS A 200 30.24 7.17 -14.64
C LYS A 200 30.14 8.51 -15.37
N GLU A 201 29.96 9.62 -14.65
CA GLU A 201 29.95 10.95 -15.25
C GLU A 201 31.36 11.39 -15.66
N ASP A 202 32.40 10.95 -14.94
CA ASP A 202 33.81 11.20 -15.30
C ASP A 202 34.17 10.56 -16.66
N ASP A 203 33.76 9.31 -16.91
CA ASP A 203 33.97 8.64 -18.20
C ASP A 203 33.29 9.39 -19.37
N ASN A 204 32.09 9.91 -19.14
CA ASN A 204 31.36 10.72 -20.13
C ASN A 204 32.03 12.08 -20.38
N PHE A 205 32.67 12.66 -19.37
CA PHE A 205 33.44 13.90 -19.51
C PHE A 205 34.70 13.68 -20.36
N GLU A 206 35.44 12.60 -20.12
CA GLU A 206 36.61 12.24 -20.93
C GLU A 206 36.26 11.99 -22.40
N HIS A 207 35.14 11.30 -22.66
CA HIS A 207 34.67 11.08 -24.04
C HIS A 207 34.30 12.40 -24.75
N ARG A 208 33.80 13.40 -24.01
CA ARG A 208 33.51 14.72 -24.60
C ARG A 208 34.78 15.52 -24.87
N MET A 209 35.75 15.48 -23.97
CA MET A 209 37.04 16.16 -24.13
C MET A 209 37.82 15.61 -25.33
N THR A 210 37.89 14.30 -25.48
CA THR A 210 38.60 13.65 -26.60
C THR A 210 37.96 13.95 -27.95
N GLU A 211 36.63 14.04 -28.04
CA GLU A 211 35.94 14.40 -29.28
C GLU A 211 36.12 15.89 -29.64
N GLU A 212 36.12 16.78 -28.63
CA GLU A 212 36.43 18.20 -28.85
C GLU A 212 37.86 18.41 -29.37
N GLU A 213 38.83 17.65 -28.87
CA GLU A 213 40.22 17.65 -29.38
C GLU A 213 40.29 17.15 -30.83
N ARG A 214 39.58 16.06 -31.15
CA ARG A 214 39.51 15.50 -32.51
C ARG A 214 38.90 16.50 -33.50
N ILE A 215 37.82 17.17 -33.12
CA ILE A 215 37.17 18.20 -33.94
C ILE A 215 38.16 19.36 -34.19
N LYS A 216 38.88 19.80 -33.16
CA LYS A 216 39.86 20.88 -33.26
C LYS A 216 40.99 20.54 -34.24
N GLU A 217 41.46 19.31 -34.25
CA GLU A 217 42.46 18.85 -35.23
C GLU A 217 41.91 18.81 -36.65
N ILE A 218 40.70 18.31 -36.86
CA ILE A 218 40.05 18.28 -38.18
C ILE A 218 39.86 19.71 -38.73
N VAL A 219 39.46 20.65 -37.88
CA VAL A 219 39.29 22.07 -38.26
C VAL A 219 40.63 22.70 -38.63
N ARG A 220 41.69 22.45 -37.85
CA ARG A 220 43.05 22.93 -38.15
C ARG A 220 43.51 22.42 -39.52
N ARG A 221 43.38 21.12 -39.78
CA ARG A 221 43.77 20.51 -41.06
C ARG A 221 42.97 21.08 -42.23
N LYS A 222 41.65 21.23 -42.10
CA LYS A 222 40.80 21.85 -43.14
C LYS A 222 41.15 23.30 -43.42
N LYS A 223 41.57 24.05 -42.38
CA LYS A 223 42.03 25.43 -42.54
C LYS A 223 43.33 25.49 -43.34
N GLU A 224 44.31 24.65 -43.01
CA GLU A 224 45.58 24.53 -43.73
C GLU A 224 45.36 24.11 -45.19
N GLU A 225 44.47 23.14 -45.45
CA GLU A 225 44.09 22.72 -46.81
C GLU A 225 43.45 23.86 -47.62
N ARG A 226 42.57 24.65 -46.98
CA ARG A 226 41.95 25.82 -47.62
C ARG A 226 42.99 26.88 -47.97
N GLU A 227 43.92 27.17 -47.06
CA GLU A 227 45.02 28.11 -47.29
C GLU A 227 45.98 27.62 -48.39
N MET A 228 46.30 26.32 -48.44
CA MET A 228 47.11 25.73 -49.52
C MET A 228 46.41 25.79 -50.88
N LYS A 229 45.09 25.55 -50.93
CA LYS A 229 44.30 25.64 -52.16
C LYS A 229 44.22 27.09 -52.66
N GLU A 230 44.10 28.05 -51.76
CA GLU A 230 44.09 29.48 -52.07
C GLU A 230 45.46 29.99 -52.54
N ARG A 231 46.56 29.38 -52.09
CA ARG A 231 47.93 29.69 -52.55
C ARG A 231 48.33 29.03 -53.88
N ARG A 232 47.52 28.14 -54.47
CA ARG A 232 47.84 27.53 -55.78
C ARG A 232 47.43 28.52 -56.88
N PRO A 233 48.38 29.12 -57.62
CA PRO A 233 48.10 30.14 -58.64
C PRO A 233 47.41 29.57 -59.89
#